data_AF-A0A9P0PI85-F1
#
_entry.id   AF-A0A9P0PI85-F1
#
_cell.length_a   1.000
_cell.length_b   1.000
_cell.length_c   1.000
_cell.angle_alpha   90.00
_cell.angle_beta   90.00
_cell.angle_gamma   90.00
#
_symmetry.space_group_name_H-M   'P 1'
#
loop_
_entity.id
_entity.type
_entity.pdbx_description
1 polymer ?
#
loop_
_entity_poly.entity_id
_entity_poly.type
_entity_poly.pdbx_seq_one_letter_code
_entity_poly.pdbx_strand_id
1 'polypeptide(L)'
;MLLELFLQALSVLLLALIVEKTPDNLGPIADLITGIVNKSSIISENLSPYRQNDGKDISVFPTSSSESIETYDFIIVGASPSGSALANRLSEVGKWNIIVLEAGGMPSPLTTIPVQCTLLSFTAYDWGAHTEPQEQHCRGCIDHRMKYAKGKGLGGSSIVNFMIYTRGNKIDYEKWEEMGNPGWSYEGVLPYFIKAEDALIAIKDNEYHGHGGYMKVLTQLMHPISVGYIRLRSKDSLDEPRYFTNFFSDPENIDVRAHIAGIREGQRIVSQPTMQRYGARIVDTPIPGRDREF
;
A
#
# COMPACT_ATOMS: atom_id res chain seq x y z
N MET A 1 -22.81 -1.06 1.34
CA MET A 1 -22.36 -0.26 0.19
C MET A 1 -22.65 1.24 0.33
N LEU A 2 -23.89 1.76 0.19
CA LEU A 2 -24.15 3.22 0.32
C LEU A 2 -23.81 3.78 1.72
N LEU A 3 -24.09 3.02 2.78
CA LEU A 3 -23.71 3.38 4.14
C LEU A 3 -22.18 3.36 4.35
N GLU A 4 -21.46 2.48 3.66
CA GLU A 4 -19.99 2.38 3.75
C GLU A 4 -19.30 3.53 3.01
N LEU A 5 -19.77 3.85 1.80
CA LEU A 5 -19.32 5.04 1.05
C LEU A 5 -19.62 6.33 1.84
N PHE A 6 -20.75 6.39 2.54
CA PHE A 6 -21.08 7.50 3.44
C PHE A 6 -20.13 7.58 4.64
N LEU A 7 -19.82 6.46 5.29
CA LEU A 7 -18.87 6.41 6.40
C LEU A 7 -17.43 6.70 5.96
N GLN A 8 -17.05 6.33 4.73
CA GLN A 8 -15.75 6.63 4.11
C GLN A 8 -15.63 8.11 3.72
N ALA A 9 -16.67 8.69 3.13
CA ALA A 9 -16.72 10.13 2.88
C ALA A 9 -16.68 10.91 4.20
N LEU A 10 -17.36 10.41 5.24
CA LEU A 10 -17.36 11.01 6.57
C LEU A 10 -15.98 10.90 7.26
N SER A 11 -15.25 9.79 7.10
CA SER A 11 -13.90 9.64 7.68
C SER A 11 -12.87 10.53 6.99
N VAL A 12 -12.93 10.67 5.66
CA VAL A 12 -12.09 11.60 4.90
C VAL A 12 -12.43 13.06 5.22
N LEU A 13 -13.73 13.38 5.36
CA LEU A 13 -14.20 14.71 5.74
C LEU A 13 -13.80 15.06 7.17
N LEU A 14 -13.89 14.12 8.12
CA LEU A 14 -13.39 14.31 9.48
C LEU A 14 -11.88 14.57 9.47
N LEU A 15 -11.11 13.79 8.70
CA LEU A 15 -9.65 13.97 8.59
C LEU A 15 -9.28 15.36 8.06
N ALA A 16 -9.99 15.84 7.02
CA ALA A 16 -9.80 17.18 6.47
C ALA A 16 -10.14 18.28 7.49
N LEU A 17 -11.23 18.12 8.25
CA LEU A 17 -11.64 19.05 9.30
C LEU A 17 -10.69 19.08 10.51
N ILE A 18 -9.99 17.98 10.79
CA ILE A 18 -9.02 17.86 11.89
C ILE A 18 -7.69 18.54 11.54
N VAL A 19 -7.21 18.38 10.30
CA VAL A 19 -6.00 19.04 9.80
C VAL A 19 -6.16 20.57 9.82
N GLU A 20 -7.39 21.07 9.67
CA GLU A 20 -7.69 22.50 9.63
C GLU A 20 -7.85 23.14 11.04
N LYS A 21 -8.10 22.37 12.12
CA LYS A 21 -8.65 22.97 13.35
C LYS A 21 -8.10 22.63 14.74
N THR A 22 -7.07 21.80 14.93
CA THR A 22 -6.58 21.55 16.31
C THR A 22 -5.07 21.34 16.41
N PRO A 23 -4.33 22.27 17.05
CA PRO A 23 -2.91 22.09 17.33
C PRO A 23 -2.60 21.18 18.52
N ASP A 24 -3.48 21.07 19.54
CA ASP A 24 -3.00 20.70 20.89
C ASP A 24 -3.57 19.43 21.56
N ASN A 25 -4.56 18.72 21.02
CA ASN A 25 -4.92 17.39 21.58
C ASN A 25 -5.73 16.51 20.62
N LEU A 26 -5.04 15.58 19.95
CA LEU A 26 -5.65 14.63 19.00
C LEU A 26 -6.24 13.38 19.67
N GLY A 27 -6.01 13.15 20.97
CA GLY A 27 -6.34 11.88 21.65
C GLY A 27 -7.81 11.44 21.54
N PRO A 28 -8.78 12.25 22.01
CA PRO A 28 -10.20 11.89 21.99
C PRO A 28 -10.76 11.66 20.56
N ILE A 29 -10.18 12.34 19.58
CA ILE A 29 -10.57 12.25 18.17
C ILE A 29 -9.97 11.00 17.53
N ALA A 30 -8.70 10.68 17.84
CA ALA A 30 -8.06 9.44 17.42
C ALA A 30 -8.81 8.22 17.97
N ASP A 31 -9.29 8.29 19.22
CA ASP A 31 -10.11 7.23 19.82
C ASP A 31 -11.47 7.07 19.14
N LEU A 32 -12.14 8.17 18.79
CA LEU A 32 -13.39 8.15 18.04
C LEU A 32 -13.20 7.54 16.65
N ILE A 33 -12.16 7.98 15.93
CA ILE A 33 -11.82 7.46 14.61
C ILE A 33 -11.46 5.98 14.69
N THR A 34 -10.62 5.58 15.65
CA THR A 34 -10.27 4.18 15.91
C THR A 34 -11.50 3.35 16.23
N GLY A 35 -12.42 3.89 17.03
CA GLY A 35 -13.69 3.24 17.36
C GLY A 35 -14.62 3.07 16.15
N ILE A 36 -14.72 4.07 15.28
CA ILE A 36 -15.49 4.00 14.03
C ILE A 36 -14.87 2.97 13.10
N VAL A 37 -13.54 2.94 12.98
CA VAL A 37 -12.85 2.05 12.06
C VAL A 37 -12.81 0.62 12.57
N ASN A 38 -12.69 0.40 13.88
CA ASN A 38 -12.82 -0.94 14.47
C ASN A 38 -14.25 -1.46 14.35
N LYS A 39 -15.27 -0.61 14.55
CA LYS A 39 -16.66 -1.01 14.29
C LYS A 39 -16.88 -1.27 12.81
N SER A 40 -16.33 -0.47 11.92
CA SER A 40 -16.44 -0.68 10.48
C SER A 40 -15.66 -1.91 10.04
N SER A 41 -14.52 -2.24 10.64
CA SER A 41 -13.77 -3.47 10.36
C SER A 41 -14.55 -4.70 10.83
N ILE A 42 -15.16 -4.67 12.02
CA ILE A 42 -16.05 -5.75 12.49
C ILE A 42 -17.28 -5.90 11.59
N ILE A 43 -17.92 -4.79 11.21
CA ILE A 43 -19.06 -4.80 10.28
C ILE A 43 -18.62 -5.31 8.90
N SER A 44 -17.44 -4.92 8.44
CA SER A 44 -16.90 -5.30 7.14
C SER A 44 -16.37 -6.74 7.11
N GLU A 45 -15.89 -7.27 8.23
CA GLU A 45 -15.65 -8.70 8.43
C GLU A 45 -16.95 -9.50 8.33
N ASN A 46 -18.05 -8.97 8.86
CA ASN A 46 -19.38 -9.59 8.75
C ASN A 46 -19.99 -9.46 7.34
N LEU A 47 -19.59 -8.44 6.57
CA LEU A 47 -20.02 -8.21 5.19
C LEU A 47 -19.03 -8.77 4.16
N SER A 48 -17.88 -9.29 4.60
CA SER A 48 -16.84 -9.83 3.73
C SER A 48 -17.45 -10.91 2.85
N PRO A 49 -17.25 -10.86 1.51
CA PRO A 49 -17.80 -11.88 0.61
C PRO A 49 -17.26 -13.28 0.96
N TYR A 50 -16.17 -13.37 1.72
CA TYR A 50 -15.57 -14.61 2.20
C TYR A 50 -16.21 -15.18 3.48
N ARG A 51 -17.17 -14.46 4.08
CA ARG A 51 -17.88 -14.87 5.30
C ARG A 51 -19.40 -14.91 5.13
N GLN A 52 -19.93 -14.60 3.94
CA GLN A 52 -21.38 -14.54 3.75
C GLN A 52 -21.98 -15.95 3.93
N ASN A 53 -22.92 -15.98 4.88
CA ASN A 53 -23.56 -17.16 5.46
C ASN A 53 -24.98 -17.29 4.86
N ASP A 54 -25.10 -17.09 3.55
CA ASP A 54 -26.34 -17.11 2.77
C ASP A 54 -26.69 -18.52 2.25
N GLY A 55 -26.17 -19.56 2.90
CA GLY A 55 -26.42 -20.96 2.56
C GLY A 55 -25.76 -21.40 1.23
N LYS A 56 -25.07 -20.49 0.55
CA LYS A 56 -24.09 -20.77 -0.49
C LYS A 56 -22.75 -20.29 0.04
N ASP A 57 -22.03 -21.19 0.69
CA ASP A 57 -20.62 -21.00 0.97
C ASP A 57 -19.91 -20.60 -0.33
N ILE A 58 -19.62 -19.31 -0.50
CA ILE A 58 -18.53 -18.88 -1.38
C ILE A 58 -17.25 -19.08 -0.57
N SER A 59 -17.03 -20.34 -0.16
CA SER A 59 -15.86 -20.71 0.60
C SER A 59 -14.70 -20.73 -0.40
N VAL A 60 -13.92 -19.65 -0.43
CA VAL A 60 -12.59 -19.66 -1.05
C VAL A 60 -11.64 -20.58 -0.27
N PHE A 61 -12.04 -20.92 0.95
CA PHE A 61 -11.50 -22.04 1.72
C PHE A 61 -12.25 -23.32 1.34
N PRO A 62 -11.62 -24.49 1.35
CA PRO A 62 -12.36 -25.74 1.21
C PRO A 62 -13.45 -25.78 2.28
N THR A 63 -14.72 -25.69 1.85
CA THR A 63 -15.86 -26.14 2.63
C THR A 63 -15.53 -27.57 2.99
N SER A 64 -15.55 -27.89 4.28
CA SER A 64 -15.13 -29.19 4.80
C SER A 64 -15.70 -30.33 3.94
N SER A 65 -14.93 -30.79 2.95
CA SER A 65 -14.97 -32.18 2.55
C SER A 65 -14.63 -32.91 3.82
N SER A 66 -15.53 -33.79 4.23
CA SER A 66 -15.54 -34.51 5.51
C SER A 66 -14.31 -35.37 5.80
N GLU A 67 -13.25 -35.25 5.01
CA GLU A 67 -11.93 -35.79 5.29
C GLU A 67 -11.07 -34.66 5.84
N SER A 68 -10.91 -34.63 7.16
CA SER A 68 -9.82 -33.90 7.77
C SER A 68 -8.52 -34.41 7.16
N ILE A 69 -7.88 -33.61 6.32
CA ILE A 69 -6.52 -33.88 5.88
C ILE A 69 -5.66 -33.84 7.15
N GLU A 70 -5.36 -35.01 7.71
CA GLU A 70 -4.59 -35.14 8.96
C GLU A 70 -3.12 -34.75 8.73
N THR A 71 -2.65 -34.74 7.48
CA THR A 71 -1.24 -34.53 7.12
C THR A 71 -1.09 -33.55 5.96
N TYR A 72 -0.22 -32.54 6.15
CA TYR A 72 0.14 -31.57 5.13
C TYR A 72 1.63 -31.73 4.80
N ASP A 73 1.99 -31.59 3.53
CA ASP A 73 3.38 -31.56 3.09
C ASP A 73 4.07 -30.27 3.58
N PHE A 74 3.32 -29.17 3.61
CA PHE A 74 3.82 -27.87 4.07
C PHE A 74 2.81 -27.19 4.99
N ILE A 75 3.32 -26.70 6.12
CA ILE A 75 2.60 -25.83 7.06
C ILE A 75 3.26 -24.46 7.02
N ILE A 76 2.54 -23.47 6.50
CA ILE A 76 3.00 -22.08 6.44
C ILE A 76 2.37 -21.32 7.59
N VAL A 77 3.21 -20.79 8.50
CA VAL A 77 2.75 -20.02 9.65
C VAL A 77 2.86 -18.54 9.33
N GLY A 78 1.71 -17.91 9.07
CA GLY A 78 1.54 -16.50 8.74
C GLY A 78 1.34 -16.26 7.25
N ALA A 79 0.20 -15.66 6.89
CA ALA A 79 -0.14 -15.27 5.54
C ALA A 79 0.39 -13.87 5.18
N SER A 80 1.67 -13.63 5.49
CA SER A 80 2.38 -12.39 5.11
C SER A 80 2.59 -12.32 3.59
N PRO A 81 3.19 -11.25 3.03
CA PRO A 81 3.51 -11.22 1.61
C PRO A 81 4.42 -12.38 1.18
N SER A 82 5.40 -12.74 2.03
CA SER A 82 6.29 -13.89 1.79
C SER A 82 5.57 -15.23 1.94
N GLY A 83 4.77 -15.40 3.00
CA GLY A 83 4.01 -16.63 3.24
C GLY A 83 2.97 -16.90 2.17
N SER A 84 2.29 -15.85 1.71
CA SER A 84 1.31 -15.92 0.62
C SER A 84 1.96 -16.23 -0.72
N ALA A 85 3.11 -15.62 -1.02
CA ALA A 85 3.87 -15.92 -2.23
C ALA A 85 4.38 -17.38 -2.22
N LEU A 86 4.86 -17.86 -1.07
CA LEU A 86 5.30 -19.24 -0.90
C LEU A 86 4.14 -20.22 -1.07
N ALA A 87 3.01 -19.96 -0.41
CA ALA A 87 1.80 -20.78 -0.52
C ALA A 87 1.34 -20.92 -1.98
N ASN A 88 1.26 -19.79 -2.69
CA ASN A 88 0.86 -19.75 -4.10
C ASN A 88 1.82 -20.55 -5.00
N ARG A 89 3.13 -20.52 -4.74
CA ARG A 89 4.11 -21.27 -5.55
C ARG A 89 4.12 -22.76 -5.24
N LEU A 90 4.02 -23.14 -3.96
CA LEU A 90 3.92 -24.56 -3.60
C LEU A 90 2.62 -25.16 -4.15
N SER A 91 1.51 -24.41 -4.15
CA SER A 91 0.23 -24.90 -4.65
C SER A 91 0.17 -25.09 -6.17
N GLU A 92 1.15 -24.58 -6.94
CA GLU A 92 1.27 -24.90 -8.38
C GLU A 92 1.54 -26.40 -8.60
N VAL A 93 2.10 -27.09 -7.60
CA VAL A 93 2.29 -28.54 -7.61
C VAL A 93 1.07 -29.19 -6.96
N GLY A 94 0.08 -29.57 -7.78
CA GLY A 94 -1.20 -30.14 -7.31
C GLY A 94 -1.12 -31.47 -6.55
N LYS A 95 0.09 -31.99 -6.28
CA LYS A 95 0.31 -33.17 -5.43
C LYS A 95 0.52 -32.81 -3.96
N TRP A 96 0.90 -31.55 -3.67
CA TRP A 96 1.21 -31.13 -2.30
C TRP A 96 -0.04 -30.61 -1.60
N ASN A 97 -0.26 -31.11 -0.38
CA ASN A 97 -1.25 -30.59 0.54
C ASN A 97 -0.61 -29.50 1.39
N ILE A 98 -1.14 -28.29 1.32
CA ILE A 98 -0.57 -27.11 1.96
C ILE A 98 -1.63 -26.47 2.85
N ILE A 99 -1.24 -26.10 4.07
CA ILE A 99 -2.06 -25.30 4.97
C ILE A 99 -1.34 -24.01 5.33
N VAL A 100 -2.10 -22.91 5.40
CA VAL A 100 -1.64 -21.61 5.88
C VAL A 100 -2.38 -21.29 7.17
N LEU A 101 -1.62 -21.03 8.24
CA LEU A 101 -2.15 -20.63 9.55
C LEU A 101 -1.96 -19.13 9.73
N GLU A 102 -3.04 -18.36 9.81
CA GLU A 102 -3.00 -16.91 10.00
C GLU A 102 -3.71 -16.51 11.29
N ALA A 103 -3.09 -15.59 12.05
CA ALA A 103 -3.60 -15.17 13.36
C ALA A 103 -4.65 -14.04 13.26
N GLY A 104 -4.65 -13.29 12.17
CA GLY A 104 -5.64 -12.25 11.91
C GLY A 104 -6.82 -12.71 11.04
N GLY A 105 -7.70 -11.76 10.74
CA GLY A 105 -8.90 -11.99 9.94
C GLY A 105 -8.67 -11.82 8.43
N MET A 106 -9.77 -11.88 7.70
CA MET A 106 -9.78 -11.59 6.26
C MET A 106 -9.66 -10.08 6.00
N PRO A 107 -9.02 -9.68 4.89
CA PRO A 107 -9.08 -8.30 4.42
C PRO A 107 -10.53 -7.90 4.18
N SER A 108 -10.85 -6.66 4.56
CA SER A 108 -12.13 -6.02 4.26
C SER A 108 -12.02 -5.12 3.03
N PRO A 109 -13.15 -4.74 2.40
CA PRO A 109 -13.19 -3.64 1.43
C PRO A 109 -12.46 -2.35 1.85
N LEU A 110 -12.24 -2.09 3.14
CA LEU A 110 -11.45 -0.93 3.59
C LEU A 110 -9.95 -1.10 3.29
N THR A 111 -9.44 -2.32 3.37
CA THR A 111 -8.04 -2.65 3.09
C THR A 111 -7.68 -2.52 1.60
N THR A 112 -8.68 -2.43 0.71
CA THR A 112 -8.45 -2.26 -0.73
C THR A 112 -8.41 -0.79 -1.16
N ILE A 113 -8.60 0.15 -0.23
CA ILE A 113 -8.59 1.60 -0.50
C ILE A 113 -7.22 2.18 -0.10
N PRO A 114 -6.35 2.52 -1.07
CA PRO A 114 -4.99 3.01 -0.83
C PRO A 114 -4.84 4.10 0.25
N VAL A 115 -5.72 5.11 0.21
CA VAL A 115 -5.62 6.28 1.09
C VAL A 115 -5.87 5.97 2.58
N GLN A 116 -6.37 4.77 2.89
CA GLN A 116 -6.69 4.36 4.26
C GLN A 116 -5.51 3.71 5.00
N CYS A 117 -4.36 3.47 4.35
CA CYS A 117 -3.22 2.74 4.94
C CYS A 117 -2.82 3.21 6.35
N THR A 118 -2.62 4.52 6.55
CA THR A 118 -2.29 5.11 7.86
C THR A 118 -3.33 4.79 8.93
N LEU A 119 -4.61 4.74 8.55
CA LEU A 119 -5.69 4.50 9.48
C LEU A 119 -5.76 3.04 9.91
N LEU A 120 -5.52 2.12 8.98
CA LEU A 120 -5.55 0.68 9.24
C LEU A 120 -4.54 0.26 10.31
N SER A 121 -3.39 0.95 10.40
CA SER A 121 -2.43 0.75 11.49
C SER A 121 -3.00 1.01 12.90
N PHE A 122 -4.14 1.66 13.07
CA PHE A 122 -4.79 1.89 14.37
C PHE A 122 -5.94 0.92 14.66
N THR A 123 -6.07 -0.15 13.88
CA THR A 123 -7.24 -1.05 13.94
C THR A 123 -6.84 -2.46 14.36
N ALA A 124 -7.82 -3.37 14.40
CA ALA A 124 -7.58 -4.80 14.57
C ALA A 124 -6.69 -5.44 13.48
N TYR A 125 -6.46 -4.76 12.34
CA TYR A 125 -5.50 -5.17 11.31
C TYR A 125 -4.04 -4.89 11.69
N ASP A 126 -3.77 -4.25 12.83
CA ASP A 126 -2.42 -4.03 13.35
C ASP A 126 -2.18 -4.88 14.60
N TRP A 127 -0.96 -5.41 14.73
CA TRP A 127 -0.56 -6.12 15.96
C TRP A 127 -0.48 -5.21 17.19
N GLY A 128 -0.44 -3.88 17.03
CA GLY A 128 -0.37 -2.92 18.13
C GLY A 128 0.99 -2.92 18.84
N ALA A 129 2.04 -3.42 18.17
CA ALA A 129 3.36 -3.53 18.76
C ALA A 129 3.99 -2.14 18.97
N HIS A 130 4.75 -2.02 20.05
CA HIS A 130 5.55 -0.84 20.36
C HIS A 130 7.00 -1.27 20.52
N THR A 131 7.92 -0.35 20.22
CA THR A 131 9.34 -0.57 20.51
C THR A 131 9.59 -0.59 22.02
N GLU A 132 10.73 -1.13 22.43
CA GLU A 132 11.28 -0.80 23.75
C GLU A 132 11.64 0.69 23.83
N PRO A 133 11.64 1.31 25.03
CA PRO A 133 12.01 2.70 25.20
C PRO A 133 13.49 2.88 24.85
N GLN A 134 13.82 3.99 24.21
CA GLN A 134 15.20 4.33 23.88
C GLN A 134 15.52 5.73 24.40
N GLU A 135 16.68 5.88 25.04
CA GLU A 135 17.05 7.15 25.69
C GLU A 135 17.22 8.30 24.70
N GLN A 136 17.72 8.01 23.50
CA GLN A 136 18.11 9.01 22.49
C GLN A 136 17.12 9.18 21.34
N HIS A 137 16.06 8.36 21.28
CA HIS A 137 15.11 8.34 20.17
C HIS A 137 13.68 8.52 20.69
N CYS A 138 12.78 8.99 19.82
CA CYS A 138 11.34 9.05 20.10
C CYS A 138 10.97 9.79 21.40
N ARG A 139 11.74 10.82 21.78
CA ARG A 139 11.54 11.63 23.00
C ARG A 139 10.19 12.38 23.04
N GLY A 140 9.52 12.51 21.90
CA GLY A 140 8.17 13.09 21.79
C GLY A 140 7.04 12.05 21.80
N CYS A 141 7.34 10.76 21.90
CA CYS A 141 6.34 9.70 21.99
C CYS A 141 5.96 9.45 23.45
N ILE A 142 4.73 8.96 23.67
CA ILE A 142 4.27 8.50 24.98
C ILE A 142 5.20 7.36 25.44
N ASP A 143 5.68 7.45 26.68
CA ASP A 143 6.63 6.52 27.30
C ASP A 143 7.93 6.28 26.51
N HIS A 144 8.29 7.21 25.61
CA HIS A 144 9.43 7.11 24.69
C HIS A 144 9.40 5.84 23.80
N ARG A 145 8.20 5.31 23.53
CA ARG A 145 8.00 4.12 22.71
C ARG A 145 7.37 4.51 21.38
N MET A 146 8.00 4.08 20.29
CA MET A 146 7.44 4.25 18.95
C MET A 146 6.47 3.12 18.65
N LYS A 147 5.34 3.46 18.02
CA LYS A 147 4.45 2.45 17.46
C LYS A 147 5.13 1.76 16.28
N TYR A 148 5.16 0.43 16.30
CA TYR A 148 5.77 -0.39 15.25
C TYR A 148 4.70 -1.20 14.54
N ALA A 149 4.07 -0.57 13.55
CA ALA A 149 2.93 -1.14 12.84
C ALA A 149 3.32 -2.44 12.10
N LYS A 150 2.52 -3.49 12.30
CA LYS A 150 2.64 -4.79 11.64
C LYS A 150 1.25 -5.31 11.32
N GLY A 151 1.03 -5.70 10.07
CA GLY A 151 -0.27 -6.22 9.64
C GLY A 151 -0.61 -7.56 10.32
N LYS A 152 -1.86 -7.69 10.76
CA LYS A 152 -2.46 -8.88 11.37
C LYS A 152 -3.69 -9.28 10.55
N GLY A 153 -3.56 -10.30 9.72
CA GLY A 153 -4.59 -10.75 8.79
C GLY A 153 -4.01 -11.33 7.51
N LEU A 154 -4.87 -11.91 6.67
CA LEU A 154 -4.47 -12.43 5.37
C LEU A 154 -3.89 -11.30 4.50
N GLY A 155 -2.65 -11.47 4.04
CA GLY A 155 -1.81 -10.45 3.40
C GLY A 155 -0.76 -9.82 4.33
N GLY A 156 -0.93 -9.93 5.66
CA GLY A 156 -0.01 -9.39 6.65
C GLY A 156 0.25 -7.89 6.43
N SER A 157 1.50 -7.45 6.51
CA SER A 157 1.82 -6.02 6.37
C SER A 157 1.48 -5.40 5.00
N SER A 158 1.18 -6.17 3.94
CA SER A 158 0.77 -5.56 2.66
C SER A 158 -0.60 -4.89 2.73
N ILE A 159 -1.45 -5.24 3.69
CA ILE A 159 -2.78 -4.63 3.84
C ILE A 159 -2.76 -3.32 4.65
N VAL A 160 -1.62 -2.99 5.29
CA VAL A 160 -1.43 -1.78 6.10
C VAL A 160 -0.24 -0.92 5.63
N ASN A 161 0.44 -1.31 4.54
CA ASN A 161 1.59 -0.56 4.02
C ASN A 161 1.15 0.64 3.16
N PHE A 162 2.13 1.45 2.75
CA PHE A 162 1.92 2.62 1.90
C PHE A 162 1.97 2.31 0.39
N MET A 163 1.93 1.03 -0.01
CA MET A 163 2.02 0.55 -1.40
C MET A 163 3.23 1.05 -2.19
N ILE A 164 4.27 1.53 -1.50
CA ILE A 164 5.52 1.95 -2.12
C ILE A 164 6.24 0.70 -2.62
N TYR A 165 6.35 0.59 -3.94
CA TYR A 165 7.17 -0.45 -4.58
C TYR A 165 8.54 0.13 -4.93
N THR A 166 9.57 -0.38 -4.26
CA THR A 166 10.97 -0.08 -4.56
C THR A 166 11.78 -1.37 -4.45
N ARG A 167 12.84 -1.48 -5.25
CA ARG A 167 13.82 -2.56 -5.13
C ARG A 167 15.04 -2.06 -4.36
N GLY A 168 15.74 -2.94 -3.67
CA GLY A 168 16.97 -2.60 -2.96
C GLY A 168 18.08 -2.16 -3.92
N ASN A 169 19.12 -1.53 -3.38
CA ASN A 169 20.30 -1.20 -4.16
C ASN A 169 21.07 -2.48 -4.48
N LYS A 170 21.67 -2.58 -5.69
CA LYS A 170 22.51 -3.72 -6.09
C LYS A 170 23.51 -4.12 -4.99
N ILE A 171 24.18 -3.14 -4.38
CA ILE A 171 25.20 -3.35 -3.35
C ILE A 171 24.65 -4.09 -2.13
N ASP A 172 23.37 -3.90 -1.79
CA ASP A 172 22.76 -4.59 -0.64
C ASP A 172 22.70 -6.10 -0.87
N TYR A 173 22.41 -6.53 -2.10
CA TYR A 173 22.34 -7.94 -2.48
C TYR A 173 23.72 -8.56 -2.68
N GLU A 174 24.68 -7.82 -3.25
CA GLU A 174 26.07 -8.30 -3.33
C GLU A 174 26.63 -8.61 -1.94
N LYS A 175 26.36 -7.73 -0.96
CA LYS A 175 26.72 -7.97 0.44
C LYS A 175 26.08 -9.23 1.01
N TRP A 176 24.85 -9.58 0.62
CA TRP A 176 24.22 -10.81 1.08
C TRP A 176 24.93 -12.05 0.55
N GLU A 177 25.35 -12.03 -0.71
CA GLU A 177 26.15 -13.11 -1.28
C GLU A 177 27.53 -13.20 -0.64
N GLU A 178 28.21 -12.07 -0.40
CA GLU A 178 29.49 -11.99 0.32
C GLU A 178 29.40 -12.55 1.75
N MET A 179 28.25 -12.42 2.41
CA MET A 179 27.97 -13.03 3.72
C MET A 179 27.78 -14.56 3.66
N GLY A 180 27.97 -15.18 2.49
CA GLY A 180 27.86 -16.62 2.31
C GLY A 180 26.45 -17.10 2.00
N ASN A 181 25.64 -16.30 1.31
CA ASN A 181 24.32 -16.70 0.80
C ASN A 181 24.35 -16.82 -0.74
N PRO A 182 24.82 -17.96 -1.31
CA PRO A 182 24.92 -18.12 -2.75
C PRO A 182 23.58 -17.90 -3.47
N GLY A 183 23.61 -17.18 -4.58
CA GLY A 183 22.43 -16.89 -5.39
C GLY A 183 21.59 -15.69 -4.89
N TRP A 184 22.03 -15.02 -3.82
CA TRP A 184 21.40 -13.81 -3.30
C TRP A 184 22.06 -12.51 -3.78
N SER A 185 23.02 -12.55 -4.72
CA SER A 185 23.49 -11.36 -5.42
C SER A 185 22.38 -10.74 -6.26
N TYR A 186 22.58 -9.49 -6.69
CA TYR A 186 21.56 -8.76 -7.44
C TYR A 186 21.16 -9.50 -8.71
N GLU A 187 22.14 -10.08 -9.41
CA GLU A 187 21.90 -10.91 -10.60
C GLU A 187 21.06 -12.15 -10.27
N GLY A 188 21.32 -12.80 -9.13
CA GLY A 188 20.56 -13.97 -8.67
C GLY A 188 19.11 -13.66 -8.31
N VAL A 189 18.83 -12.49 -7.72
CA VAL A 189 17.47 -12.13 -7.27
C VAL A 189 16.64 -11.38 -8.33
N LEU A 190 17.28 -10.67 -9.28
CA LEU A 190 16.60 -9.85 -10.28
C LEU A 190 15.52 -10.60 -11.09
N PRO A 191 15.76 -11.85 -11.56
CA PRO A 191 14.73 -12.62 -12.26
C PRO A 191 13.47 -12.84 -11.43
N TYR A 192 13.58 -12.94 -10.10
CA TYR A 192 12.42 -13.11 -9.22
C TYR A 192 11.64 -11.82 -9.02
N PHE A 193 12.33 -10.67 -8.99
CA PHE A 193 11.64 -9.37 -8.98
C PHE A 193 10.85 -9.15 -10.28
N ILE A 194 11.46 -9.44 -11.43
CA ILE A 194 10.80 -9.37 -12.74
C ILE A 194 9.62 -10.34 -12.82
N LYS A 195 9.78 -11.58 -12.35
CA LYS A 195 8.70 -12.60 -12.35
C LYS A 195 7.49 -12.21 -11.49
N ALA A 196 7.70 -11.46 -10.41
CA ALA A 196 6.63 -11.08 -9.50
C ALA A 196 5.75 -9.93 -10.04
N GLU A 197 6.32 -9.08 -10.90
CA GLU A 197 5.76 -7.80 -11.31
C GLU A 197 4.90 -7.88 -12.58
N ASP A 198 3.80 -7.13 -12.60
CA ASP A 198 3.06 -6.72 -13.79
C ASP A 198 3.13 -5.19 -13.89
N ALA A 199 4.21 -4.71 -14.51
CA ALA A 199 4.57 -3.31 -14.55
C ALA A 199 3.70 -2.56 -15.57
N LEU A 200 3.01 -1.51 -15.13
CA LEU A 200 2.23 -0.64 -16.00
C LEU A 200 3.04 0.64 -16.27
N ILE A 201 4.08 0.47 -17.07
CA ILE A 201 5.05 1.54 -17.40
C ILE A 201 4.80 2.09 -18.81
N ALA A 202 4.92 3.42 -18.92
CA ALA A 202 4.76 4.11 -20.20
C ALA A 202 5.98 3.96 -21.11
N ILE A 203 7.17 3.92 -20.50
CA ILE A 203 8.45 3.72 -21.18
C ILE A 203 8.81 2.26 -20.96
N LYS A 204 8.97 1.50 -22.06
CA LYS A 204 9.35 0.10 -21.96
C LYS A 204 10.79 -0.01 -21.49
N ASP A 205 10.99 -0.67 -20.36
CA ASP A 205 12.28 -1.11 -19.85
C ASP A 205 12.18 -2.61 -19.57
N ASN A 206 12.55 -3.40 -20.57
CA ASN A 206 12.50 -4.86 -20.47
C ASN A 206 13.69 -5.45 -19.70
N GLU A 207 14.70 -4.64 -19.37
CA GLU A 207 15.85 -5.09 -18.60
C GLU A 207 15.47 -5.22 -17.12
N TYR A 208 14.72 -4.24 -16.60
CA TYR A 208 14.36 -4.22 -15.19
C TYR A 208 12.88 -4.51 -14.92
N HIS A 209 11.95 -4.37 -15.86
CA HIS A 209 10.53 -4.57 -15.57
C HIS A 209 9.91 -5.78 -16.27
N GLY A 210 9.03 -6.47 -15.53
CA GLY A 210 8.24 -7.62 -16.00
C GLY A 210 6.79 -7.26 -16.29
N HIS A 211 6.15 -8.07 -17.13
CA HIS A 211 4.71 -8.00 -17.41
C HIS A 211 4.07 -9.38 -17.18
N GLY A 212 2.81 -9.38 -16.72
CA GLY A 212 2.05 -10.62 -16.49
C GLY A 212 2.34 -11.33 -15.16
N GLY A 213 3.13 -10.73 -14.27
CA GLY A 213 3.26 -11.17 -12.88
C GLY A 213 1.99 -10.93 -12.05
N TYR A 214 2.02 -11.31 -10.78
CA TYR A 214 0.86 -11.23 -9.89
C TYR A 214 0.66 -9.83 -9.31
N MET A 215 1.74 -9.04 -9.18
CA MET A 215 1.71 -7.75 -8.53
C MET A 215 1.67 -6.63 -9.55
N LYS A 216 0.52 -5.96 -9.66
CA LYS A 216 0.39 -4.77 -10.50
C LYS A 216 1.15 -3.61 -9.88
N VAL A 217 2.09 -3.05 -10.63
CA VAL A 217 2.88 -1.91 -10.22
C VAL A 217 2.58 -0.74 -11.14
N LEU A 218 2.10 0.36 -10.54
CA LEU A 218 1.87 1.62 -11.23
C LEU A 218 3.06 2.53 -10.97
N THR A 219 3.68 3.04 -12.03
CA THR A 219 4.78 3.99 -11.87
C THR A 219 4.27 5.40 -11.62
N GLN A 220 4.79 6.01 -10.56
CA GLN A 220 4.70 7.44 -10.31
C GLN A 220 6.07 8.08 -10.60
N LEU A 221 6.07 9.24 -11.27
CA LEU A 221 7.30 9.98 -11.55
C LEU A 221 7.87 10.56 -10.24
N MET A 222 8.75 9.78 -9.59
CA MET A 222 9.42 10.17 -8.34
C MET A 222 10.83 10.73 -8.56
N HIS A 223 11.39 10.54 -9.76
CA HIS A 223 12.70 11.06 -10.16
C HIS A 223 12.57 11.81 -11.49
N PRO A 224 12.04 13.05 -11.48
CA PRO A 224 11.94 13.85 -12.69
C PRO A 224 13.33 14.15 -13.24
N ILE A 225 13.46 14.22 -14.56
CA ILE A 225 14.67 14.68 -15.24
C ILE A 225 14.82 16.19 -15.05
N SER A 226 13.71 16.91 -14.93
CA SER A 226 13.68 18.33 -14.61
C SER A 226 14.39 18.61 -13.30
N VAL A 227 15.39 19.48 -13.34
CA VAL A 227 16.16 19.89 -12.15
C VAL A 227 15.79 21.31 -11.74
N GLY A 228 15.37 21.44 -10.48
CA GLY A 228 15.15 22.72 -9.82
C GLY A 228 16.39 23.23 -9.08
N TYR A 229 16.30 24.44 -8.54
CA TYR A 229 17.34 25.01 -7.69
C TYR A 229 16.74 25.90 -6.59
N ILE A 230 17.52 26.10 -5.52
CA ILE A 230 17.16 26.96 -4.39
C ILE A 230 18.06 28.19 -4.41
N ARG A 231 17.48 29.38 -4.16
CA ARG A 231 18.25 30.60 -3.92
C ARG A 231 17.86 31.22 -2.60
N LEU A 232 18.84 31.76 -1.90
CA LEU A 232 18.57 32.61 -0.75
C LEU A 232 17.78 33.84 -1.23
N ARG A 233 16.74 34.19 -0.48
CA ARG A 233 15.93 35.38 -0.75
C ARG A 233 16.70 36.65 -0.38
N SER A 234 17.44 36.59 0.72
CA SER A 234 18.28 37.67 1.22
C SER A 234 19.50 37.09 1.97
N LYS A 235 20.26 37.95 2.64
CA LYS A 235 21.37 37.54 3.52
C LYS A 235 20.91 37.17 4.95
N ASP A 236 19.64 37.43 5.28
CA ASP A 236 19.07 37.04 6.57
C ASP A 236 18.79 35.53 6.56
N SER A 237 19.28 34.82 7.57
CA SER A 237 19.07 33.38 7.72
C SER A 237 17.65 33.00 8.13
N LEU A 238 16.84 33.96 8.58
CA LEU A 238 15.43 33.75 8.93
C LEU A 238 14.49 33.93 7.75
N ASP A 239 14.97 34.51 6.64
CA ASP A 239 14.16 34.66 5.44
C ASP A 239 13.99 33.32 4.71
N GLU A 240 12.75 33.02 4.32
CA GLU A 240 12.44 31.82 3.55
C GLU A 240 13.18 31.83 2.19
N PRO A 241 13.90 30.75 1.84
CA PRO A 241 14.54 30.65 0.55
C PRO A 241 13.51 30.59 -0.58
N ARG A 242 13.93 30.96 -1.78
CA ARG A 242 13.12 30.81 -2.99
C ARG A 242 13.40 29.45 -3.64
N TYR A 243 12.33 28.72 -3.90
CA TYR A 243 12.35 27.43 -4.59
C TYR A 243 11.98 27.62 -6.05
N PHE A 244 12.87 27.24 -6.95
CA PHE A 244 12.63 27.21 -8.38
C PHE A 244 12.57 25.75 -8.79
N THR A 245 11.37 25.18 -8.83
CA THR A 245 11.22 23.73 -9.05
C THR A 245 11.48 23.32 -10.49
N ASN A 246 11.28 24.23 -11.46
CA ASN A 246 11.48 23.97 -12.89
C ASN A 246 10.76 22.68 -13.36
N PHE A 247 9.56 22.39 -12.83
CA PHE A 247 8.83 21.19 -13.21
C PHE A 247 8.61 21.13 -14.73
N PHE A 248 8.77 19.94 -15.30
CA PHE A 248 8.51 19.67 -16.72
C PHE A 248 9.38 20.50 -17.68
N SER A 249 10.57 20.92 -17.25
CA SER A 249 11.51 21.70 -18.04
C SER A 249 12.57 20.86 -18.73
N ASP A 250 12.53 19.52 -18.56
CA ASP A 250 13.50 18.64 -19.17
C ASP A 250 13.50 18.79 -20.71
N PRO A 251 14.66 18.93 -21.37
CA PRO A 251 14.74 19.31 -22.78
C PRO A 251 14.02 18.34 -23.72
N GLU A 252 13.93 17.07 -23.32
CA GLU A 252 13.34 16.01 -24.10
C GLU A 252 11.86 15.80 -23.78
N ASN A 253 11.24 16.57 -22.88
CA ASN A 253 9.85 16.42 -22.43
C ASN A 253 9.49 15.01 -21.92
N ILE A 254 10.46 14.29 -21.38
CA ILE A 254 10.28 12.96 -20.81
C ILE A 254 9.35 13.04 -19.59
N ASP A 255 9.51 14.04 -18.72
CA ASP A 255 8.68 14.17 -17.51
C ASP A 255 7.21 14.40 -17.89
N VAL A 256 6.97 15.24 -18.91
CA VAL A 256 5.63 15.51 -19.44
C VAL A 256 5.03 14.23 -20.02
N ARG A 257 5.79 13.48 -20.84
CA ARG A 257 5.30 12.23 -21.43
C ARG A 257 4.97 11.19 -20.36
N ALA A 258 5.84 11.03 -19.36
CA ALA A 258 5.60 10.12 -18.24
C ALA A 258 4.34 10.53 -17.46
N HIS A 259 4.18 11.83 -17.18
CA HIS A 259 3.02 12.35 -16.46
C HIS A 259 1.71 12.17 -17.23
N ILE A 260 1.69 12.47 -18.54
CA ILE A 260 0.52 12.23 -19.41
C ILE A 260 0.16 10.74 -19.44
N ALA A 261 1.15 9.86 -19.50
CA ALA A 261 0.89 8.43 -19.48
C ALA A 261 0.28 7.96 -18.15
N GLY A 262 0.76 8.49 -17.01
CA GLY A 262 0.15 8.27 -15.71
C GLY A 262 -1.31 8.74 -15.65
N ILE A 263 -1.62 9.93 -16.18
CA ILE A 263 -3.00 10.44 -16.28
C ILE A 263 -3.86 9.48 -17.12
N ARG A 264 -3.38 9.04 -18.29
CA ARG A 264 -4.10 8.11 -19.16
C ARG A 264 -4.37 6.77 -18.48
N GLU A 265 -3.43 6.28 -17.68
CA GLU A 265 -3.63 5.05 -16.91
C GLU A 265 -4.69 5.24 -15.81
N GLY A 266 -4.67 6.39 -15.12
CA GLY A 266 -5.75 6.75 -14.20
C GLY A 266 -7.12 6.79 -14.87
N GLN A 267 -7.20 7.38 -16.08
CA GLN A 267 -8.43 7.40 -16.88
C GLN A 267 -8.87 5.98 -17.28
N ARG A 268 -7.92 5.12 -17.68
CA ARG A 268 -8.18 3.71 -18.04
C ARG A 268 -8.70 2.89 -16.85
N ILE A 269 -8.15 3.12 -15.65
CA ILE A 269 -8.60 2.48 -14.41
C ILE A 269 -10.03 2.92 -14.09
N VAL A 270 -10.30 4.24 -14.12
CA VAL A 270 -11.63 4.80 -13.88
C VAL A 270 -12.66 4.26 -14.88
N SER A 271 -12.26 4.03 -16.14
CA SER A 271 -13.15 3.49 -17.17
C SER A 271 -13.41 1.99 -17.06
N GLN A 272 -12.78 1.25 -16.15
CA GLN A 272 -13.03 -0.19 -16.00
C GLN A 272 -14.46 -0.46 -15.49
N PRO A 273 -15.13 -1.54 -15.94
CA PRO A 273 -16.49 -1.88 -15.51
C PRO A 273 -16.65 -1.94 -13.98
N THR A 274 -15.63 -2.45 -13.28
CA THR A 274 -15.58 -2.50 -11.81
C THR A 274 -15.68 -1.11 -11.19
N MET A 275 -14.94 -0.13 -11.71
CA MET A 275 -14.97 1.25 -11.20
C MET A 275 -16.27 1.97 -11.58
N GLN A 276 -16.76 1.75 -12.81
CA GLN A 276 -18.03 2.30 -13.28
C GLN A 276 -19.23 1.84 -12.44
N ARG A 277 -19.21 0.61 -11.91
CA ARG A 277 -20.23 0.10 -10.98
C ARG A 277 -20.39 0.98 -9.73
N TYR A 278 -19.33 1.67 -9.31
CA TYR A 278 -19.35 2.59 -8.17
C TYR A 278 -19.58 4.05 -8.57
N GLY A 279 -19.95 4.31 -9.83
CA GLY A 279 -20.19 5.67 -10.34
C GLY A 279 -18.92 6.49 -10.51
N ALA A 280 -17.74 5.84 -10.58
CA ALA A 280 -16.48 6.53 -10.80
C ALA A 280 -16.50 7.27 -12.14
N ARG A 281 -16.23 8.56 -12.13
CA ARG A 281 -16.18 9.41 -13.33
C ARG A 281 -15.03 10.40 -13.23
N ILE A 282 -14.51 10.79 -14.37
CA ILE A 282 -13.60 11.93 -14.45
C ILE A 282 -14.43 13.18 -14.16
N VAL A 283 -13.98 13.97 -13.21
CA VAL A 283 -14.61 15.25 -12.85
C VAL A 283 -13.91 16.33 -13.65
N ASP A 284 -14.70 17.06 -14.45
CA ASP A 284 -14.28 18.15 -15.33
C ASP A 284 -14.42 19.53 -14.67
N THR A 285 -14.70 19.56 -13.37
CA THR A 285 -14.79 20.80 -12.59
C THR A 285 -13.51 21.62 -12.71
N PRO A 286 -13.60 22.85 -13.25
CA PRO A 286 -12.46 23.76 -13.29
C PRO A 286 -11.98 24.05 -11.86
N ILE A 287 -10.68 23.87 -11.61
CA ILE A 287 -10.09 24.21 -10.31
C ILE A 287 -9.99 25.75 -10.23
N PRO A 288 -10.64 26.42 -9.26
CA PRO A 288 -10.59 27.87 -9.13
C PRO A 288 -9.15 28.37 -8.93
N GLY A 289 -8.77 29.45 -9.63
CA GLY A 289 -7.45 30.08 -9.50
C GLY A 289 -6.46 29.79 -10.64
N ARG A 290 -6.90 29.12 -11.72
CA ARG A 290 -6.07 28.82 -12.90
C ARG A 290 -6.10 29.92 -13.97
N ASP A 291 -6.44 31.16 -13.57
CA ASP A 291 -6.59 32.34 -14.45
C ASP A 291 -5.35 33.26 -14.45
N ARG A 292 -4.25 32.84 -13.82
CA ARG A 292 -2.97 33.54 -13.92
C ARG A 292 -2.04 32.69 -14.76
N GLU A 293 -1.82 33.17 -15.99
CA GLU A 293 -0.82 32.69 -16.94
C GLU A 293 0.48 32.33 -16.20
N PHE A 294 0.91 31.07 -16.37
CA PHE A 294 2.25 30.63 -16.03
C PHE A 294 3.18 30.86 -17.22
#